data_AF-A0A3M2S9G4-F1
#
_entry.id   AF-A0A3M2S9G4-F1
#
_cell.length_a   1.000
_cell.length_b   1.000
_cell.length_c   1.000
_cell.angle_alpha   90.00
_cell.angle_beta   90.00
_cell.angle_gamma   90.00
#
_symmetry.space_group_name_H-M   'P 1'
#
loop_
_entity.id
_entity.type
_entity.pdbx_description
1 polymer ?
#
loop_
_entity_poly.entity_id
_entity_poly.type
_entity_poly.pdbx_seq_one_letter_code
_entity_poly.pdbx_strand_id
1 'polypeptide(L)' 'MPTQEETNNLEVIGEYFAEFWGKGNPDIVDKLCADNFVINYPMHGPRYGKENAKKMLSRSSRRHFQTSHSMLINTP' A
#
# COMPACT_ATOMS: atom_id res chain seq x y z
N MET A 1 -0.40 28.76 -2.26
CA MET A 1 -1.37 27.91 -2.99
C MET A 1 -0.60 26.70 -3.46
N PRO A 2 -1.13 25.48 -3.30
CA PRO A 2 -0.50 24.32 -3.90
C PRO A 2 -0.38 24.53 -5.40
N THR A 3 0.77 24.18 -5.95
CA THR A 3 1.03 24.22 -7.38
C THR A 3 0.17 23.16 -8.09
N GLN A 4 -0.06 23.34 -9.40
CA GLN A 4 -0.81 22.37 -10.21
C GLN A 4 -0.20 20.96 -10.13
N GLU A 5 1.13 20.87 -10.03
CA GLU A 5 1.86 19.61 -9.79
C GLU A 5 1.52 18.99 -8.44
N GLU A 6 1.48 19.78 -7.36
CA GLU A 6 1.12 19.26 -6.03
C GLU A 6 -0.32 18.74 -5.99
N THR A 7 -1.27 19.43 -6.64
CA THR A 7 -2.66 18.95 -6.72
C THR A 7 -2.76 17.63 -7.47
N ASN A 8 -2.10 17.50 -8.63
CA ASN A 8 -2.09 16.26 -9.40
C ASN A 8 -1.44 15.11 -8.62
N ASN A 9 -0.31 15.38 -7.95
CA ASN A 9 0.37 14.40 -7.10
C ASN A 9 -0.54 13.93 -5.95
N LEU A 10 -1.31 14.83 -5.34
CA LEU A 10 -2.26 14.49 -4.27
C LEU A 10 -3.42 13.62 -4.78
N GLU A 11 -3.95 13.88 -5.97
CA GLU A 11 -4.97 13.04 -6.60
C GLU A 11 -4.44 11.63 -6.87
N VAL A 12 -3.24 11.52 -7.47
CA VAL A 12 -2.57 10.25 -7.73
C VAL A 12 -2.31 9.47 -6.44
N ILE A 13 -1.83 10.14 -5.39
CA ILE A 13 -1.61 9.52 -4.08
C ILE A 13 -2.94 9.07 -3.47
N GLY A 14 -4.01 9.86 -3.61
CA GLY A 14 -5.34 9.51 -3.11
C GLY A 14 -5.89 8.23 -3.76
N GLU A 15 -5.81 8.13 -5.08
CA GLU A 15 -6.23 6.94 -5.83
C GLU A 15 -5.37 5.72 -5.47
N TYR A 16 -4.04 5.91 -5.40
CA TYR A 16 -3.12 4.87 -4.95
C TYR A 16 -3.51 4.34 -3.57
N PHE A 17 -3.78 5.22 -2.60
CA PHE A 17 -4.15 4.80 -1.25
C PHE A 17 -5.49 4.05 -1.23
N ALA A 18 -6.50 4.53 -1.95
CA ALA A 18 -7.82 3.90 -1.99
C ALA A 18 -7.79 2.49 -2.61
N GLU A 19 -7.08 2.32 -3.73
CA GLU A 19 -6.97 1.03 -4.42
C GLU A 19 -5.98 0.08 -3.72
N PHE A 20 -4.79 0.56 -3.38
CA PHE A 20 -3.72 -0.25 -2.81
C PHE A 20 -4.06 -0.67 -1.39
N TRP A 21 -4.41 0.27 -0.50
CA TRP A 21 -4.70 -0.04 0.90
C TRP A 21 -6.18 -0.38 1.14
N GLY A 22 -7.11 0.33 0.48
CA GLY A 22 -8.54 0.11 0.68
C GLY A 22 -9.06 -1.18 0.05
N LYS A 23 -8.77 -1.41 -1.24
CA LYS A 23 -9.21 -2.62 -1.95
C LYS A 23 -8.20 -3.76 -1.94
N GLY A 24 -6.94 -3.48 -1.58
CA GLY A 24 -5.88 -4.47 -1.69
C GLY A 24 -5.51 -4.82 -3.13
N ASN A 25 -5.73 -3.89 -4.07
CA ASN A 25 -5.47 -4.09 -5.49
C ASN A 25 -3.97 -3.89 -5.80
N PRO A 26 -3.21 -4.94 -6.13
CA PRO A 26 -1.78 -4.82 -6.42
C PRO A 26 -1.51 -4.17 -7.80
N ASP A 27 -2.48 -4.17 -8.72
CA ASP A 27 -2.29 -3.68 -10.09
C ASP A 27 -2.20 -2.16 -10.17
N ILE A 28 -2.68 -1.45 -9.15
CA ILE A 28 -2.56 0.01 -9.08
C ILE A 28 -1.09 0.46 -9.01
N VAL A 29 -0.20 -0.36 -8.42
CA VAL A 29 1.24 -0.07 -8.36
C VAL A 29 1.86 -0.11 -9.76
N ASP A 30 1.35 -0.94 -10.66
CA ASP A 30 1.86 -0.96 -12.04
C ASP A 30 1.39 0.25 -12.84
N LYS A 31 0.17 0.72 -12.58
CA LYS A 31 -0.44 1.86 -13.28
C LYS A 31 0.09 3.22 -12.81
N LEU A 32 0.21 3.42 -11.50
CA LEU A 32 0.52 4.73 -10.91
C LEU A 32 1.99 4.89 -10.52
N CYS A 33 2.70 3.81 -10.20
CA CYS A 33 4.09 3.93 -9.77
C CYS A 33 5.06 3.76 -10.95
N ALA A 34 6.20 4.46 -10.88
CA ALA A 34 7.32 4.24 -11.79
C ALA A 34 8.06 2.92 -11.47
N ASP A 35 8.80 2.36 -12.43
CA ASP A 35 9.49 1.07 -12.26
C ASP A 35 10.57 1.10 -11.16
N ASN A 36 11.12 2.28 -10.88
CA ASN A 36 12.09 2.54 -9.83
C ASN A 36 11.44 2.95 -8.48
N PHE A 37 10.16 2.65 -8.27
CA PHE A 37 9.47 2.97 -7.03
C PHE A 37 10.12 2.31 -5.82
N VAL A 38 10.36 3.09 -4.76
CA VAL A 38 10.97 2.63 -3.52
C VAL A 38 10.06 2.97 -2.35
N ILE A 39 9.67 1.94 -1.60
CA ILE A 39 8.99 2.11 -0.32
C ILE A 39 10.05 2.07 0.77
N ASN A 40 10.39 3.22 1.35
CA ASN A 40 11.32 3.30 2.46
C ASN A 40 10.57 3.48 3.78
N TYR A 41 10.42 2.39 4.54
CA TYR A 41 9.94 2.48 5.92
C TYR A 41 11.15 2.36 6.87
N PRO A 42 11.41 3.36 7.73
CA PRO A 42 12.53 3.33 8.67
C PRO A 42 12.57 2.07 9.55
N MET A 43 11.39 1.51 9.87
CA MET A 43 11.21 0.30 10.69
C MET A 43 11.46 -1.03 9.95
N HIS A 44 11.40 -1.03 8.62
CA HIS A 44 11.37 -2.26 7.80
C HIS A 44 12.40 -2.29 6.67
N GLY A 45 13.18 -1.23 6.53
CA GLY A 45 14.15 -1.04 5.46
C GLY A 45 13.50 -0.67 4.12
N PRO A 46 14.33 -0.20 3.15
CA PRO A 46 13.86 0.15 1.83
C PRO A 46 13.49 -1.10 1.02
N ARG A 47 12.29 -1.08 0.42
CA ARG A 47 11.83 -2.08 -0.54
C ARG A 47 11.80 -1.47 -1.92
N TYR A 48 12.60 -2.03 -2.82
CA TYR A 48 12.75 -1.56 -4.18
C TYR A 48 11.82 -2.32 -5.12
N GLY A 49 11.15 -1.59 -6.01
CA GLY A 49 10.40 -2.13 -7.11
C GLY A 49 8.95 -2.50 -6.78
N LYS A 50 8.13 -2.45 -7.83
CA LYS A 50 6.68 -2.74 -7.81
C LYS A 50 6.38 -4.14 -7.28
N GLU A 51 7.16 -5.14 -7.69
CA GLU A 51 6.98 -6.53 -7.24
C GLU A 51 7.07 -6.70 -5.72
N ASN A 52 8.02 -6.02 -5.08
CA ASN A 52 8.19 -6.10 -3.63
C ASN A 52 7.04 -5.39 -2.89
N ALA A 53 6.52 -4.30 -3.44
CA ALA A 53 5.32 -3.64 -2.94
C ALA A 53 4.07 -4.55 -3.04
N LYS A 54 3.87 -5.23 -4.18
CA LYS A 54 2.78 -6.21 -4.35
C LYS A 54 2.88 -7.40 -3.40
N LYS A 55 4.10 -7.94 -3.22
CA LYS A 55 4.36 -9.03 -2.27
C LYS A 55 4.07 -8.60 -0.82
N MET A 56 4.38 -7.35 -0.46
CA MET A 56 4.01 -6.76 0.82
C MET A 56 2.49 -6.70 0.99
N LEU A 57 1.76 -6.18 0.00
CA LEU A 57 0.31 -6.07 0.06
C LEU A 57 -0.36 -7.44 0.21
N SER A 58 0.07 -8.42 -0.58
CA SER A 58 -0.43 -9.80 -0.49
C SER A 58 -0.17 -10.43 0.89
N ARG A 59 1.00 -10.18 1.50
CA ARG A 59 1.31 -10.63 2.87
C ARG A 59 0.51 -9.89 3.94
N SER A 60 0.22 -8.60 3.74
CA SER A 60 -0.54 -7.78 4.69
C SER A 60 -2.03 -8.11 4.67
N SER A 61 -2.63 -8.29 3.49
CA SER A 61 -4.03 -8.70 3.35
C SER A 61 -4.31 -10.05 4.04
N ARG A 62 -3.42 -11.04 3.87
CA ARG A 62 -3.52 -12.33 4.57
C ARG A 62 -3.40 -12.20 6.10
N ARG A 63 -2.56 -11.28 6.59
CA ARG A 63 -2.44 -11.03 8.04
C ARG A 63 -3.63 -10.27 8.60
N HIS A 64 -4.21 -9.33 7.85
CA HIS A 64 -5.40 -8.60 8.29
C HIS A 64 -6.61 -9.52 8.48
N PHE A 65 -6.78 -10.53 7.62
CA PHE A 65 -7.82 -11.55 7.80
C PHE A 65 -7.57 -12.46 9.01
N GLN A 66 -6.31 -12.77 9.32
CA GLN A 66 -5.94 -13.64 10.44
C GLN A 66 -6.02 -12.92 11.80
N THR A 67 -5.66 -11.64 11.87
CA THR A 67 -5.76 -10.86 13.12
C THR A 67 -7.22 -10.60 13.51
N SER A 68 -8.13 -10.42 12.54
CA SER A 68 -9.57 -10.29 12.83
C SER A 68 -10.21 -11.59 13.32
N HIS A 69 -9.70 -12.76 12.91
CA HIS A 69 -10.17 -14.06 13.43
C HIS A 69 -9.57 -14.39 14.82
N SER A 70 -8.35 -13.94 15.12
CA SER A 70 -7.73 -14.18 16.43
C SER A 70 -8.26 -13.29 17.55
N MET A 71 -8.86 -12.13 17.23
CA MET A 71 -9.44 -11.22 18.23
C MET A 71 -10.85 -11.61 18.69
N LEU A 72 -11.54 -12.51 17.98
CA LEU A 72 -12.90 -12.96 18.34
C LEU A 72 -12.94 -14.22 19.22
N ILE A 73 -11.82 -14.94 19.38
CA ILE A 73 -11.73 -16.17 20.18
C ILE A 73 -11.05 -15.98 21.54
N ASN A 74 -10.69 -14.74 21.91
CA ASN A 74 -10.01 -14.46 23.17
C ASN A 74 -10.54 -13.16 23.80
N THR A 75 -11.82 -13.18 24.14
CA THR A 75 -12.40 -12.29 25.15
C THR A 75 -12.85 -13.18 26.31
N PRO A 76 -12.44 -12.90 27.57
CA PRO A 76 -12.80 -13.71 28.73
C PRO A 76 -14.30 -13.71 29.02
#